data_AF-A0A434FB33-F1
#
_entry.id   AF-A0A434FB33-F1
#
_cell.length_a   1.000
_cell.length_b   1.000
_cell.length_c   1.000
_cell.angle_alpha   90.00
_cell.angle_beta   90.00
_cell.angle_gamma   90.00
#
_symmetry.space_group_name_H-M   'P 1'
#
loop_
_entity.id
_entity.type
_entity.pdbx_description
1 polymer ?
#
loop_
_entity_poly.entity_id
_entity_poly.type
_entity_poly.pdbx_seq_one_letter_code
_entity_poly.pdbx_strand_id
1 'polypeptide(L)'
;MPAKRPGVCRLPRVRLADRRSSVRVVDITEVEFAAKPNRSESATWRAGAFGLVPSDSIVRARLLERQTTLTGQELQAYRDLWKKLRTENAAFRVVSDLGLHSEPITYFDRAVASQVTEDWQKCNHVVGKILVALWDDGTYCGDLTLWSRVQALADGGVFEMKGDGARMRDSFVRLASRAM
;
A
#
# COMPACT_ATOMS: atom_id res chain seq x y z
N MET A 1 0.88 -54.14 15.63
CA MET A 1 0.68 -53.08 14.61
C MET A 1 1.56 -51.90 14.95
N PRO A 2 2.51 -51.46 14.10
CA PRO A 2 3.35 -50.30 14.40
C PRO A 2 2.72 -49.00 13.86
N ALA A 3 2.72 -47.96 14.68
CA ALA A 3 2.20 -46.64 14.35
C ALA A 3 3.14 -45.90 13.38
N LYS A 4 2.59 -45.43 12.24
CA LYS A 4 3.29 -44.58 11.27
C LYS A 4 3.60 -43.22 11.88
N ARG A 5 4.86 -42.79 11.87
CA ARG A 5 5.26 -41.40 12.14
C ARG A 5 4.80 -40.49 10.99
N PRO A 6 4.32 -39.27 11.24
CA PRO A 6 3.92 -38.35 10.19
C PRO A 6 5.16 -37.82 9.45
N GLY A 7 5.16 -37.97 8.12
CA GLY A 7 6.21 -37.47 7.25
C GLY A 7 6.28 -35.94 7.31
N VAL A 8 7.45 -35.42 7.65
CA VAL A 8 7.76 -34.00 7.50
C VAL A 8 7.79 -33.69 6.00
N CYS A 9 6.76 -33.01 5.50
CA CYS A 9 6.74 -32.46 4.16
C CYS A 9 7.76 -31.31 4.10
N ARG A 10 9.01 -31.62 3.75
CA ARG A 10 9.99 -30.59 3.39
C ARG A 10 9.60 -30.06 2.02
N LEU A 11 8.94 -28.89 2.01
CA LEU A 11 8.79 -28.11 0.78
C LEU A 11 10.19 -27.92 0.17
N PRO A 12 10.38 -28.16 -1.14
CA PRO A 12 11.67 -27.94 -1.77
C PRO A 12 12.02 -26.45 -1.62
N ARG A 13 13.14 -26.16 -0.94
CA ARG A 13 13.80 -24.86 -1.07
C ARG A 13 14.11 -24.70 -2.55
N VAL A 14 13.37 -23.82 -3.22
CA VAL A 14 13.74 -23.31 -4.53
C VAL A 14 15.09 -22.63 -4.35
N ARG A 15 16.17 -23.34 -4.66
CA ARG A 15 17.44 -22.69 -4.92
C ARG A 15 17.20 -21.88 -6.18
N LEU A 16 17.17 -20.56 -6.05
CA LEU A 16 17.44 -19.64 -7.15
C LEU A 16 18.88 -19.91 -7.59
N ALA A 17 19.08 -21.00 -8.32
CA ALA A 17 20.29 -21.25 -9.06
C ALA A 17 20.42 -20.10 -10.07
N ASP A 18 21.64 -19.60 -10.18
CA ASP A 18 22.11 -18.55 -11.08
C ASP A 18 21.70 -18.83 -12.53
N ARG A 19 20.46 -18.48 -12.88
CA ARG A 19 20.09 -18.13 -14.23
C ARG A 19 20.15 -16.61 -14.27
N ARG A 20 21.02 -16.08 -15.12
CA ARG A 20 20.91 -14.70 -15.65
C ARG A 20 19.61 -14.58 -16.46
N SER A 21 18.48 -14.78 -15.81
CA SER A 21 17.17 -14.58 -16.39
C SER A 21 17.05 -13.08 -16.58
N SER A 22 16.95 -12.64 -17.83
CA SER A 22 16.60 -11.26 -18.14
C SER A 22 15.31 -10.90 -17.41
N VAL A 23 15.37 -9.87 -16.56
CA VAL A 23 14.18 -9.35 -15.90
C VAL A 23 13.50 -8.43 -16.90
N ARG A 24 12.27 -8.77 -17.27
CA ARG A 24 11.42 -7.94 -18.13
C ARG A 24 10.44 -7.18 -17.27
N VAL A 25 10.30 -5.89 -17.55
CA VAL A 25 9.41 -4.98 -16.83
C VAL A 25 8.48 -4.32 -17.83
N VAL A 26 7.27 -4.00 -17.39
CA VAL A 26 6.34 -3.16 -18.13
C VAL A 26 6.18 -1.89 -17.32
N ASP A 27 6.62 -0.78 -17.88
CA ASP A 27 6.32 0.54 -17.32
C ASP A 27 4.94 0.99 -17.80
N ILE A 28 4.05 1.25 -16.86
CA ILE A 28 2.67 1.70 -17.13
C ILE A 28 2.48 3.18 -16.82
N THR A 29 3.52 3.87 -16.34
CA THR A 29 3.42 5.22 -15.79
C THR A 29 2.83 6.18 -16.82
N GLU A 30 3.32 6.12 -18.05
CA GLU A 30 2.87 6.94 -19.19
C GLU A 30 1.83 6.23 -20.08
N VAL A 31 1.24 5.11 -19.62
CA VAL A 31 0.22 4.42 -20.41
C VAL A 31 -1.15 5.04 -20.18
N GLU A 32 -1.71 5.54 -21.28
CA GLU A 32 -3.11 5.93 -21.37
C GLU A 32 -3.99 4.73 -21.74
N PHE A 33 -4.94 4.41 -20.87
CA PHE A 33 -5.92 3.34 -21.08
C PHE A 33 -7.21 3.91 -21.64
N ALA A 34 -7.84 3.17 -22.57
CA ALA A 34 -9.14 3.54 -23.09
C ALA A 34 -10.22 3.52 -21.98
N ALA A 35 -11.21 4.40 -22.13
CA ALA A 35 -12.38 4.48 -21.25
C ALA A 35 -13.09 3.13 -21.12
N LYS A 36 -13.69 2.88 -19.96
CA LYS A 36 -14.59 1.73 -19.78
C LYS A 36 -15.87 1.95 -20.60
N PRO A 37 -16.43 0.93 -21.26
CA PRO A 37 -17.61 1.07 -22.11
C PRO A 37 -18.87 1.58 -21.38
N ASN A 38 -18.93 1.48 -20.05
CA ASN A 38 -20.07 1.91 -19.22
C ASN A 38 -19.87 3.24 -18.48
N ARG A 39 -18.77 3.97 -18.69
CA ARG A 39 -18.67 5.37 -18.27
C ARG A 39 -18.83 6.23 -19.52
N SER A 40 -19.80 7.13 -19.51
CA SER A 40 -19.94 8.12 -20.57
C SER A 40 -18.67 8.98 -20.65
N GLU A 41 -18.27 9.19 -21.90
CA GLU A 41 -17.24 10.09 -22.42
C GLU A 41 -15.82 9.53 -22.56
N SER A 42 -15.30 9.82 -23.74
CA SER A 42 -14.11 9.34 -24.45
C SER A 42 -12.76 9.64 -23.80
N ALA A 43 -12.72 9.80 -22.47
CA ALA A 43 -11.52 10.15 -21.76
C ALA A 43 -10.60 8.92 -21.60
N THR A 44 -9.38 9.02 -22.13
CA THR A 44 -8.30 8.14 -21.69
C THR A 44 -8.02 8.38 -20.21
N TRP A 45 -7.54 7.35 -19.51
CA TRP A 45 -7.18 7.46 -18.10
C TRP A 45 -5.80 6.85 -17.85
N ARG A 46 -5.08 7.38 -16.87
CA ARG A 46 -3.79 6.85 -16.41
C ARG A 46 -3.98 6.11 -15.10
N ALA A 47 -3.29 4.98 -14.95
CA ALA A 47 -3.39 4.18 -13.74
C ALA A 47 -2.45 4.70 -12.65
N GLY A 48 -3.00 5.11 -11.51
CA GLY A 48 -2.19 5.44 -10.33
C GLY A 48 -1.51 4.21 -9.70
N ALA A 49 -2.04 3.01 -9.92
CA ALA A 49 -1.43 1.75 -9.50
C ALA A 49 -1.80 0.61 -10.46
N PHE A 50 -0.87 -0.31 -10.72
CA PHE A 50 -1.10 -1.46 -11.61
C PHE A 50 -2.27 -2.34 -11.15
N GLY A 51 -2.44 -2.51 -9.83
CA GLY A 51 -3.54 -3.31 -9.26
C GLY A 51 -4.94 -2.78 -9.58
N LEU A 52 -5.05 -1.53 -10.06
CA LEU A 52 -6.31 -0.92 -10.49
C LEU A 52 -6.58 -1.10 -11.98
N VAL A 53 -5.64 -1.67 -12.75
CA VAL A 53 -5.77 -1.88 -14.19
C VAL A 53 -6.58 -3.15 -14.46
N PRO A 54 -7.78 -3.06 -15.07
CA PRO A 54 -8.55 -4.24 -15.42
C PRO A 54 -7.83 -5.12 -16.45
N SER A 55 -8.01 -6.43 -16.38
CA SER A 55 -7.43 -7.39 -17.32
C SER A 55 -7.64 -7.02 -18.79
N ASP A 56 -8.85 -6.59 -19.14
CA ASP A 56 -9.20 -6.26 -20.52
C ASP A 56 -8.47 -5.01 -21.02
N SER A 57 -8.13 -4.10 -20.10
CA SER A 57 -7.32 -2.91 -20.40
C SER A 57 -5.85 -3.30 -20.59
N ILE A 58 -5.32 -4.25 -19.81
CA ILE A 58 -3.97 -4.81 -19.99
C ILE A 58 -3.81 -5.40 -21.40
N VAL A 59 -4.78 -6.20 -21.84
CA VAL A 59 -4.76 -6.84 -23.17
C VAL A 59 -4.92 -5.81 -24.28
N ARG A 60 -5.90 -4.90 -24.18
CA ARG A 60 -6.13 -3.87 -25.20
C ARG A 60 -4.97 -2.91 -25.37
N ALA A 61 -4.32 -2.50 -24.27
CA ALA A 61 -3.13 -1.66 -24.29
C ALA A 61 -1.85 -2.42 -24.74
N ARG A 62 -1.96 -3.74 -24.94
CA ARG A 62 -0.87 -4.64 -25.34
C ARG A 62 0.35 -4.52 -24.42
N LEU A 63 0.11 -4.45 -23.12
CA LEU A 63 1.16 -4.16 -22.13
C LEU A 63 2.35 -5.13 -22.18
N LEU A 64 2.10 -6.41 -22.48
CA LEU A 64 3.18 -7.41 -22.59
C LEU A 64 4.10 -7.18 -23.80
N GLU A 65 3.60 -6.54 -24.86
CA GLU A 65 4.41 -6.16 -26.03
C GLU A 65 5.32 -4.96 -25.72
N ARG A 66 4.96 -4.15 -24.71
CA ARG A 66 5.72 -2.98 -24.24
C ARG A 66 6.81 -3.32 -23.22
N GLN A 67 7.04 -4.60 -22.96
CA GLN A 67 8.04 -5.02 -21.99
C GLN A 67 9.46 -4.61 -22.41
N THR A 68 10.22 -4.07 -21.48
CA THR A 68 11.65 -3.77 -21.66
C THR A 68 12.48 -4.72 -20.81
N THR A 69 13.69 -5.02 -21.27
CA THR A 69 14.64 -5.83 -20.48
C THR A 69 15.52 -4.91 -19.69
N LEU A 70 15.58 -5.12 -18.37
CA LEU A 70 16.51 -4.39 -17.52
C LEU A 70 17.95 -4.78 -17.87
N THR A 71 18.80 -3.77 -18.01
CA THR A 71 20.24 -3.94 -18.11
C THR A 71 20.82 -4.48 -16.80
N GLY A 72 22.03 -5.04 -16.85
CA GLY A 72 22.74 -5.48 -15.64
C GLY A 72 22.98 -4.34 -14.64
N GLN A 73 23.22 -3.12 -15.15
CA GLN A 73 23.44 -1.94 -14.32
C GLN A 73 22.17 -1.50 -13.60
N GLU A 74 21.03 -1.42 -14.29
CA GLU A 74 19.74 -1.09 -13.67
C GLU A 74 19.35 -2.13 -12.62
N LEU A 75 19.51 -3.42 -12.95
CA LEU A 75 19.21 -4.50 -12.01
C LEU A 75 20.08 -4.42 -10.76
N GLN A 76 21.37 -4.06 -10.92
CA GLN A 76 22.27 -3.88 -9.78
C GLN A 76 21.85 -2.66 -8.94
N ALA A 77 21.52 -1.53 -9.57
CA ALA A 77 21.03 -0.34 -8.87
C ALA A 77 19.76 -0.64 -8.03
N TYR A 78 18.79 -1.37 -8.58
CA TYR A 78 17.60 -1.76 -7.83
C TYR A 78 17.90 -2.74 -6.70
N ARG A 79 18.86 -3.66 -6.88
CA ARG A 79 19.29 -4.56 -5.81
C ARG A 79 19.95 -3.80 -4.66
N ASP A 80 20.78 -2.81 -4.98
CA ASP A 80 21.44 -1.98 -3.98
C ASP A 80 20.44 -1.09 -3.24
N LEU A 81 19.48 -0.49 -3.96
CA LEU A 81 18.36 0.22 -3.35
C LEU A 81 17.56 -0.69 -2.44
N TRP A 82 17.19 -1.89 -2.89
CA TRP A 82 16.46 -2.86 -2.07
C TRP A 82 17.24 -3.30 -0.83
N LYS A 83 18.57 -3.45 -0.95
CA LYS A 83 19.44 -3.74 0.20
C LYS A 83 19.41 -2.60 1.21
N LYS A 84 19.57 -1.35 0.76
CA LYS A 84 19.47 -0.15 1.60
C LYS A 84 18.13 -0.09 2.33
N LEU A 85 17.02 -0.20 1.59
CA LEU A 85 15.67 -0.17 2.17
C LEU A 85 15.51 -1.26 3.25
N ARG A 86 15.93 -2.49 2.97
CA ARG A 86 15.87 -3.57 3.97
C ARG A 86 16.71 -3.29 5.22
N THR A 87 17.89 -2.70 5.07
CA THR A 87 18.73 -2.28 6.21
C THR A 87 18.05 -1.21 7.06
N GLU A 88 17.36 -0.25 6.43
CA GLU A 88 16.61 0.79 7.16
C GLU A 88 15.43 0.22 7.95
N ASN A 89 14.87 -0.93 7.52
CA ASN A 89 13.81 -1.67 8.21
C ASN A 89 12.63 -0.79 8.69
N ALA A 90 12.30 0.24 7.92
CA ALA A 90 11.21 1.14 8.22
C ALA A 90 9.84 0.48 7.95
N ALA A 91 8.80 1.01 8.60
CA ALA A 91 7.44 0.48 8.51
C ALA A 91 6.83 0.64 7.11
N PHE A 92 7.12 1.77 6.44
CA PHE A 92 6.57 2.06 5.13
C PHE A 92 7.65 2.27 4.08
N ARG A 93 7.29 1.94 2.84
CA ARG A 93 8.01 2.31 1.63
C ARG A 93 7.11 3.21 0.81
N VAL A 94 7.55 4.45 0.61
CA VAL A 94 6.76 5.49 -0.04
C VAL A 94 7.41 5.82 -1.38
N VAL A 95 6.56 5.95 -2.40
CA VAL A 95 6.96 6.47 -3.71
C VAL A 95 6.55 7.93 -3.75
N SER A 96 7.48 8.80 -4.10
CA SER A 96 7.27 10.25 -4.27
C SER A 96 8.16 10.77 -5.40
N ASP A 97 8.20 12.09 -5.58
CA ASP A 97 9.15 12.74 -6.50
C ASP A 97 10.63 12.48 -6.15
N LEU A 98 10.91 12.11 -4.88
CA LEU A 98 12.25 11.68 -4.43
C LEU A 98 12.55 10.22 -4.78
N GLY A 99 11.62 9.52 -5.41
CA GLY A 99 11.66 8.08 -5.66
C GLY A 99 11.19 7.24 -4.46
N LEU A 100 11.55 5.96 -4.48
CA LEU A 100 11.19 4.99 -3.45
C LEU A 100 12.09 5.13 -2.22
N HIS A 101 11.52 5.48 -1.07
CA HIS A 101 12.23 5.71 0.18
C HIS A 101 11.46 5.17 1.39
N SER A 102 12.08 5.30 2.56
CA SER A 102 11.63 4.71 3.82
C SER A 102 10.99 5.73 4.73
N GLU A 103 9.86 5.37 5.33
CA GLU A 103 9.12 6.24 6.23
C GLU A 103 8.74 5.52 7.54
N PRO A 104 8.73 6.24 8.69
CA PRO A 104 8.46 5.64 9.99
C PRO A 104 6.99 5.23 10.11
N ILE A 105 6.67 4.43 11.13
CA ILE A 105 5.28 3.99 11.36
C ILE A 105 4.30 5.15 11.59
N THR A 106 4.81 6.31 11.99
CA THR A 106 4.04 7.54 12.25
C THR A 106 3.78 8.37 10.99
N TYR A 107 4.23 7.94 9.80
CA TYR A 107 4.13 8.71 8.55
C TYR A 107 2.72 9.23 8.27
N PHE A 108 1.69 8.40 8.52
CA PHE A 108 0.30 8.76 8.28
C PHE A 108 -0.37 9.51 9.44
N ASP A 109 0.30 9.69 10.59
CA ASP A 109 -0.35 10.23 11.80
C ASP A 109 -0.89 11.65 11.57
N ARG A 110 -0.19 12.47 10.78
CA ARG A 110 -0.66 13.81 10.41
C ARG A 110 -1.94 13.77 9.58
N ALA A 111 -2.01 12.87 8.60
CA ALA A 111 -3.18 12.70 7.76
C ALA A 111 -4.37 12.13 8.56
N VAL A 112 -4.09 11.26 9.53
CA VAL A 112 -5.10 10.74 10.46
C VAL A 112 -5.64 11.87 11.34
N ALA A 113 -4.76 12.64 11.98
CA ALA A 113 -5.13 13.73 12.88
C ALA A 113 -5.91 14.85 12.20
N SER A 114 -5.68 15.11 10.91
CA SER A 114 -6.42 16.15 10.18
C SER A 114 -7.90 15.82 9.94
N GLN A 115 -8.31 14.56 10.11
CA GLN A 115 -9.68 14.10 9.86
C GLN A 115 -10.49 13.84 11.15
N VAL A 116 -9.85 13.89 12.32
CA VAL A 116 -10.51 13.70 13.62
C VAL A 116 -10.87 15.05 14.22
N THR A 117 -12.12 15.19 14.67
CA THR A 117 -12.62 16.44 15.27
C THR A 117 -12.86 16.30 16.78
N GLU A 118 -13.28 17.38 17.43
CA GLU A 118 -13.65 17.37 18.86
C GLU A 118 -14.96 16.60 19.13
N ASP A 119 -15.85 16.50 18.14
CA ASP A 119 -17.05 15.68 18.20
C ASP A 119 -16.76 14.18 18.01
N TRP A 120 -17.58 13.33 18.63
CA TRP A 120 -17.51 11.88 18.45
C TRP A 120 -17.85 11.47 17.01
N GLN A 121 -16.92 10.79 16.35
CA GLN A 121 -17.07 10.30 14.98
C GLN A 121 -16.89 8.78 14.91
N LYS A 122 -17.64 8.10 14.04
CA LYS A 122 -17.40 6.66 13.80
C LYS A 122 -16.03 6.45 13.15
N CYS A 123 -15.23 5.51 13.67
CA CYS A 123 -13.87 5.27 13.19
C CYS A 123 -13.82 4.85 11.71
N ASN A 124 -14.75 3.99 11.25
CA ASN A 124 -14.81 3.62 9.83
C ASN A 124 -15.10 4.80 8.89
N HIS A 125 -15.86 5.80 9.35
CA HIS A 125 -16.11 7.02 8.57
C HIS A 125 -14.87 7.91 8.53
N VAL A 126 -14.18 8.09 9.67
CA VAL A 126 -12.91 8.82 9.73
C VAL A 126 -11.87 8.18 8.80
N VAL A 127 -11.67 6.87 8.88
CA VAL A 127 -10.74 6.14 7.98
C VAL A 127 -11.14 6.28 6.52
N GLY A 128 -12.43 6.23 6.19
CA GLY A 128 -12.92 6.49 4.84
C GLY A 128 -12.56 7.89 4.33
N LYS A 129 -12.70 8.92 5.16
CA LYS A 129 -12.29 10.30 4.81
C LYS A 129 -10.79 10.41 4.58
N ILE A 130 -9.97 9.77 5.42
CA ILE A 130 -8.51 9.75 5.26
C ILE A 130 -8.14 9.08 3.93
N LEU A 131 -8.76 7.96 3.57
CA LEU A 131 -8.51 7.29 2.29
C LEU A 131 -8.82 8.17 1.09
N VAL A 132 -9.92 8.93 1.14
CA VAL A 132 -10.28 9.89 0.07
C VAL A 132 -9.23 11.00 -0.01
N ALA A 133 -8.86 11.61 1.12
CA ALA A 133 -7.84 12.66 1.15
C ALA A 133 -6.48 12.17 0.60
N LEU A 134 -6.04 10.98 1.00
CA LEU A 134 -4.80 10.40 0.50
C LEU A 134 -4.87 10.05 -1.00
N TRP A 135 -6.03 9.61 -1.48
CA TRP A 135 -6.24 9.33 -2.91
C TRP A 135 -6.04 10.58 -3.76
N ASP A 136 -6.59 11.72 -3.31
CA ASP A 136 -6.45 13.01 -4.00
C ASP A 136 -4.99 13.49 -4.01
N ASP A 137 -4.23 13.17 -2.95
CA ASP A 137 -2.79 13.42 -2.84
C ASP A 137 -1.92 12.37 -3.56
N GLY A 138 -2.51 11.43 -4.30
CA GLY A 138 -1.79 10.37 -5.02
C GLY A 138 -1.11 9.33 -4.12
N THR A 139 -1.43 9.30 -2.83
CA THR A 139 -0.88 8.38 -1.85
C THR A 139 -1.85 7.24 -1.58
N TYR A 140 -1.36 6.00 -1.70
CA TYR A 140 -2.19 4.80 -1.51
C TYR A 140 -1.77 4.04 -0.26
N CYS A 141 -2.70 3.78 0.64
CA CYS A 141 -2.51 2.99 1.84
C CYS A 141 -3.76 2.13 2.13
N GLY A 142 -3.58 1.02 2.84
CA GLY A 142 -4.69 0.16 3.28
C GLY A 142 -5.43 0.75 4.47
N ASP A 143 -6.75 0.55 4.51
CA ASP A 143 -7.63 0.98 5.60
C ASP A 143 -7.19 0.44 6.97
N LEU A 144 -6.74 -0.81 7.05
CA LEU A 144 -6.24 -1.42 8.29
C LEU A 144 -4.96 -0.75 8.80
N THR A 145 -4.11 -0.23 7.92
CA THR A 145 -2.92 0.51 8.33
C THR A 145 -3.35 1.82 8.99
N LEU A 146 -4.23 2.59 8.36
CA LEU A 146 -4.76 3.83 8.91
C LEU A 146 -5.52 3.59 10.22
N TRP A 147 -6.30 2.51 10.30
CA TRP A 147 -6.98 2.10 11.52
C TRP A 147 -5.98 1.84 12.67
N SER A 148 -4.89 1.11 12.40
CA SER A 148 -3.85 0.89 13.40
C SER A 148 -3.22 2.19 13.91
N ARG A 149 -3.15 3.22 13.06
CA ARG A 149 -2.62 4.54 13.44
C ARG A 149 -3.62 5.32 14.30
N VAL A 150 -4.92 5.24 14.00
CA VAL A 150 -5.98 5.77 14.87
C VAL A 150 -5.89 5.15 16.26
N GLN A 151 -5.73 3.82 16.35
CA GLN A 151 -5.56 3.13 17.64
C GLN A 151 -4.31 3.60 18.38
N ALA A 152 -3.16 3.67 17.70
CA ALA A 152 -1.91 4.13 18.31
C ALA A 152 -1.98 5.58 18.83
N LEU A 153 -2.69 6.46 18.14
CA LEU A 153 -2.92 7.84 18.57
C LEU A 153 -3.89 7.93 19.75
N ALA A 154 -4.86 7.02 19.85
CA ALA A 154 -5.71 6.90 21.04
C ALA A 154 -4.92 6.37 22.24
N ASP A 155 -4.11 5.33 22.06
CA ASP A 155 -3.24 4.78 23.11
C ASP A 155 -2.23 5.83 23.61
N GLY A 156 -1.76 6.71 22.72
CA GLY A 156 -0.89 7.84 23.04
C GLY A 156 -1.59 9.05 23.66
N GLY A 157 -2.91 9.00 23.87
CA GLY A 157 -3.71 10.08 24.47
C GLY A 157 -3.92 11.29 23.55
N VAL A 158 -3.60 11.19 22.25
CA VAL A 158 -3.91 12.24 21.27
C VAL A 158 -5.40 12.22 20.96
N PHE A 159 -5.99 11.03 20.92
CA PHE A 159 -7.42 10.83 20.73
C PHE A 159 -8.06 10.17 21.94
N GLU A 160 -9.35 10.42 22.13
CA GLU A 160 -10.20 9.60 22.98
C GLU A 160 -10.93 8.57 22.12
N MET A 161 -11.03 7.33 22.63
CA MET A 161 -11.72 6.23 21.97
C MET A 161 -12.92 5.78 22.81
N LYS A 162 -14.06 5.57 22.15
CA LYS A 162 -15.26 4.98 22.72
C LYS A 162 -15.61 3.69 21.98
N GLY A 163 -15.89 2.62 22.72
CA GLY A 163 -16.11 1.27 22.17
C GLY A 163 -15.01 0.31 22.62
N ASP A 164 -14.94 -0.88 22.01
CA ASP A 164 -13.93 -1.89 22.35
C ASP A 164 -12.54 -1.60 21.73
N GLY A 165 -12.46 -0.66 20.79
CA GLY A 165 -11.23 -0.31 20.10
C GLY A 165 -10.67 -1.44 19.23
N ALA A 166 -11.34 -2.59 19.13
CA ALA A 166 -10.92 -3.75 18.34
C ALA A 166 -11.58 -3.73 16.96
N ARG A 167 -12.85 -3.32 16.91
CA ARG A 167 -13.62 -3.25 15.66
C ARG A 167 -13.82 -1.81 15.23
N MET A 168 -13.20 -1.46 14.10
CA MET A 168 -13.32 -0.13 13.47
C MET A 168 -14.78 0.31 13.24
N ARG A 169 -15.71 -0.62 12.95
CA ARG A 169 -17.12 -0.29 12.69
C ARG A 169 -17.93 0.04 13.95
N ASP A 170 -17.48 -0.47 15.10
CA ASP A 170 -18.19 -0.38 16.37
C ASP A 170 -17.53 0.64 17.33
N SER A 171 -16.45 1.28 16.87
CA SER A 171 -15.66 2.25 17.63
C SER A 171 -15.89 3.69 17.16
N PHE A 172 -15.70 4.62 18.09
CA PHE A 172 -15.80 6.06 17.87
C PHE A 172 -14.54 6.75 18.38
N VAL A 173 -14.14 7.82 17.72
CA VAL A 173 -12.95 8.60 18.04
C VAL A 173 -13.27 10.09 18.05
N ARG A 174 -12.55 10.85 18.87
CA ARG A 174 -12.47 12.31 18.86
C ARG A 174 -11.10 12.79 19.32
N LEU A 175 -10.79 14.06 19.12
CA LEU A 175 -9.61 14.70 19.71
C LEU A 175 -9.72 14.65 21.25
N ALA A 176 -8.61 14.32 21.91
CA ALA A 176 -8.56 14.40 23.36
C ALA A 176 -8.67 15.86 23.81
N SER A 177 -9.46 16.10 24.84
CA SER A 177 -9.52 17.44 25.44
C SER A 177 -8.15 17.72 26.06
N ARG A 178 -7.47 18.82 25.66
CA ARG A 178 -6.26 19.25 26.37
C ARG A 178 -6.66 19.48 27.83
N ALA A 179 -6.07 18.73 28.76
CA ALA A 179 -6.12 19.08 30.16
C ALA A 179 -5.46 20.47 30.28
N MET A 180 -6.26 21.48 30.63
CA MET A 180 -5.75 22.75 31.14
C MET A 180 -5.14 22.56 32.53
#